data_AF-A0AB39MQS1-F1
#
_entry.id   AF-A0AB39MQS1-F1
#
_cell.length_a   1.000
_cell.length_b   1.000
_cell.length_c   1.000
_cell.angle_alpha   90.00
_cell.angle_beta   90.00
_cell.angle_gamma   90.00
#
_symmetry.space_group_name_H-M   'P 1'
#
loop_
_entity.id
_entity.type
_entity.pdbx_description
1 polymer ?
#
loop_
_entity_poly.entity_id
_entity_poly.type
_entity_poly.pdbx_seq_one_letter_code
_entity_poly.pdbx_strand_id
1 'polypeptide(L)'
;MGLRPLVDPSEPLDARFVAVASGAAAAFAALPILCELLSAQAGVLEHNISVDVATRHEQGARDSLLEFAELLRHLFSELDQARSEQGANLVIVMISSLWTHCHPAPAVRAVYDADPSFAFMGAEFEDALCESLWVHLAGLVAAPRTGPAPRA
;
A
#
# COMPACT_ATOMS: atom_id res chain seq x y z
N MET A 1 13.42 -2.13 -10.79
CA MET A 1 13.03 -0.91 -10.06
C MET A 1 13.71 -0.98 -8.71
N GLY A 2 14.86 -0.33 -8.57
CA GLY A 2 15.77 -0.57 -7.44
C GLY A 2 15.37 0.27 -6.23
N LEU A 3 14.81 -0.37 -5.21
CA LEU A 3 14.84 0.14 -3.84
C LEU A 3 16.33 0.29 -3.45
N ARG A 4 16.87 1.49 -3.64
CA ARG A 4 18.22 1.90 -3.23
C ARG A 4 18.34 1.84 -1.70
N PRO A 5 19.57 1.67 -1.17
CA PRO A 5 19.93 0.46 -0.45
C PRO A 5 18.95 0.13 0.68
N LEU A 6 18.40 -1.09 0.60
CA LEU A 6 17.45 -1.68 1.54
C LEU A 6 17.90 -1.44 2.97
N VAL A 7 17.06 -0.69 3.69
CA VAL A 7 16.91 -0.67 5.15
C VAL A 7 17.71 -1.78 5.80
N ASP A 8 18.74 -1.43 6.56
CA ASP A 8 19.58 -2.42 7.23
C ASP A 8 18.70 -3.22 8.21
N PRO A 9 18.51 -4.54 8.00
CA PRO A 9 17.66 -5.34 8.88
C PRO A 9 18.15 -5.37 10.33
N SER A 10 19.43 -5.01 10.56
CA SER A 10 20.03 -4.92 11.90
C SER A 10 19.75 -3.59 12.62
N GLU A 11 19.17 -2.60 11.94
CA GLU A 11 18.73 -1.36 12.58
C GLU A 11 17.58 -1.61 13.58
N PRO A 12 17.41 -0.70 14.55
CA PRO A 12 16.23 -0.68 15.41
C PRO A 12 14.92 -0.70 14.62
N LEU A 13 13.89 -1.39 15.15
CA LEU A 13 12.62 -1.60 14.45
C LEU A 13 11.91 -0.29 14.05
N ASP A 14 11.97 0.73 14.90
CA ASP A 14 11.41 2.05 14.63
C ASP A 14 12.06 2.72 13.41
N ALA A 15 13.40 2.67 13.32
CA ALA A 15 14.14 3.18 12.16
C ALA A 15 13.75 2.42 10.89
N ARG A 16 13.62 1.09 10.97
CA ARG A 16 13.20 0.24 9.85
C ARG A 16 11.78 0.57 9.39
N PHE A 17 10.83 0.78 10.30
CA PHE A 17 9.46 1.19 9.94
C PHE A 17 9.45 2.52 9.19
N VAL A 18 10.16 3.52 9.69
CA VAL A 18 10.24 4.85 9.07
C VAL A 18 10.88 4.76 7.68
N ALA A 19 11.99 4.02 7.54
CA ALA A 19 12.70 3.90 6.28
C ALA A 19 11.88 3.14 5.21
N VAL A 20 11.19 2.06 5.59
CA VAL A 20 10.30 1.34 4.67
C VAL A 20 9.11 2.20 4.27
N ALA A 21 8.45 2.86 5.23
CA ALA A 21 7.27 3.67 4.97
C ALA A 21 7.57 4.85 4.05
N SER A 22 8.61 5.63 4.36
CA SER A 22 9.04 6.78 3.54
C SER A 22 9.54 6.35 2.16
N GLY A 23 10.36 5.29 2.09
CA GLY A 23 10.87 4.78 0.81
C GLY A 23 9.76 4.26 -0.11
N ALA A 24 8.79 3.53 0.45
CA ALA A 24 7.63 3.07 -0.31
C ALA A 24 6.73 4.23 -0.74
N ALA A 25 6.44 5.19 0.15
CA ALA A 25 5.62 6.35 -0.16
C ALA A 25 6.21 7.17 -1.32
N ALA A 26 7.51 7.49 -1.24
CA ALA A 26 8.22 8.20 -2.31
C ALA A 26 8.23 7.41 -3.63
N ALA A 27 8.41 6.08 -3.57
CA ALA A 27 8.40 5.23 -4.75
C ALA A 27 7.04 5.23 -5.47
N PHE A 28 5.94 5.15 -4.72
CA PHE A 28 4.59 5.20 -5.30
C PHE A 28 4.20 6.62 -5.74
N ALA A 29 4.60 7.66 -5.01
CA ALA A 29 4.40 9.05 -5.43
C ALA A 29 5.09 9.35 -6.77
N ALA A 30 6.25 8.72 -7.03
CA ALA A 30 6.96 8.82 -8.30
C ALA A 30 6.33 8.01 -9.45
N LEU A 31 5.27 7.22 -9.19
CA LEU A 31 4.60 6.36 -10.18
C LEU A 31 3.09 6.66 -10.27
N PRO A 32 2.70 7.89 -10.65
CA PRO A 32 1.31 8.35 -10.62
C PRO A 32 0.36 7.48 -11.45
N ILE A 33 0.81 7.01 -12.62
CA ILE A 33 0.00 6.14 -13.49
C ILE A 33 -0.26 4.78 -12.84
N LEU A 34 0.72 4.23 -12.11
CA LEU A 34 0.49 2.97 -11.39
C LEU A 34 -0.55 3.18 -10.29
N CYS A 35 -0.42 4.25 -9.50
CA CYS A 35 -1.38 4.56 -8.44
C CYS A 35 -2.79 4.79 -9.00
N GLU A 36 -2.91 5.51 -10.13
CA GLU A 36 -4.20 5.70 -10.81
C GLU A 36 -4.82 4.39 -11.29
N LEU A 37 -4.01 3.48 -11.88
CA LEU A 37 -4.48 2.16 -12.28
C LEU A 37 -4.95 1.31 -11.09
N LEU A 38 -4.19 1.31 -10.00
CA LEU A 38 -4.54 0.60 -8.76
C LEU A 38 -5.84 1.17 -8.16
N SER A 39 -6.03 2.49 -8.20
CA SER A 39 -7.26 3.14 -7.73
C SER A 39 -8.49 2.80 -8.58
N ALA A 40 -8.32 2.63 -9.89
CA ALA A 40 -9.41 2.35 -10.81
C ALA A 40 -9.73 0.85 -10.96
N GLN A 41 -8.85 -0.06 -10.53
CA GLN A 41 -8.94 -1.48 -10.91
C GLN A 41 -10.26 -2.12 -10.48
N ALA A 42 -10.60 -2.04 -9.19
CA ALA A 42 -11.71 -2.78 -8.61
C ALA A 42 -13.06 -2.15 -8.97
N GLY A 43 -13.12 -0.81 -9.03
CA GLY A 43 -14.36 -0.09 -9.30
C GLY A 43 -14.69 0.10 -10.78
N VAL A 44 -13.69 -0.02 -11.67
CA VAL A 44 -13.85 0.29 -13.10
C VAL A 44 -13.24 -0.79 -13.97
N LEU A 45 -11.93 -1.04 -13.90
CA LEU A 45 -11.25 -1.85 -14.91
C LEU A 45 -11.72 -3.32 -14.90
N GLU A 46 -11.83 -3.91 -13.71
CA GLU A 46 -12.26 -5.32 -13.53
C GLU A 46 -13.69 -5.57 -14.03
N HIS A 47 -14.53 -4.54 -14.07
CA HIS A 47 -15.90 -4.63 -14.56
C HIS A 47 -16.01 -4.62 -16.10
N ASN A 48 -14.91 -4.30 -16.81
CA ASN A 48 -14.90 -4.01 -18.25
C ASN A 48 -13.97 -4.94 -19.06
N ILE A 49 -13.59 -6.08 -18.50
CA ILE A 49 -12.68 -7.04 -19.13
C ILE A 49 -13.31 -8.44 -19.22
N SER A 50 -12.78 -9.28 -20.12
CA SER A 50 -13.18 -10.68 -20.19
C SER A 50 -12.58 -11.50 -19.03
N VAL A 51 -13.16 -12.66 -18.75
CA VAL A 51 -12.64 -13.61 -17.76
C VAL A 51 -11.19 -14.01 -18.04
N ASP A 52 -10.81 -14.18 -19.31
CA ASP A 52 -9.42 -14.53 -19.68
C ASP A 52 -8.44 -13.41 -19.33
N VAL A 53 -8.83 -12.15 -19.55
CA VAL A 53 -8.00 -10.98 -19.19
C VAL A 53 -7.92 -10.83 -17.68
N ALA A 54 -9.05 -10.97 -16.97
CA ALA A 54 -9.09 -10.95 -15.51
C ALA A 54 -8.21 -12.04 -14.91
N THR A 55 -8.25 -13.27 -15.45
CA THR A 55 -7.43 -14.38 -14.97
C THR A 55 -5.93 -14.08 -15.07
N ARG A 56 -5.48 -13.50 -16.20
CA ARG A 56 -4.07 -13.12 -16.37
C ARG A 56 -3.68 -11.97 -15.45
N HIS A 57 -4.57 -10.99 -15.27
CA HIS A 57 -4.36 -9.88 -14.35
C HIS A 57 -4.18 -10.39 -12.91
N GLU A 58 -5.12 -11.21 -12.42
CA GLU A 58 -5.09 -11.78 -11.07
C GLU A 58 -3.84 -12.66 -10.83
N GLN A 59 -3.40 -13.40 -11.83
CA GLN A 59 -2.15 -14.16 -11.75
C GLN A 59 -0.94 -13.23 -11.54
N GLY A 60 -0.82 -12.18 -12.35
CA GLY A 60 0.27 -11.20 -12.21
C GLY A 60 0.19 -10.40 -10.91
N ALA A 61 -1.01 -10.03 -10.48
CA ALA A 61 -1.25 -9.32 -9.23
C ALA A 61 -0.85 -10.19 -8.03
N ARG A 62 -1.25 -11.46 -8.02
CA ARG A 62 -0.85 -12.43 -7.00
C ARG A 62 0.66 -12.60 -6.94
N ASP A 63 1.31 -12.81 -8.08
CA ASP A 63 2.76 -13.05 -8.12
C ASP A 63 3.53 -11.81 -7.61
N SER A 64 3.11 -10.60 -8.00
CA SER A 64 3.67 -9.33 -7.50
C SER A 64 3.43 -9.15 -5.99
N LEU A 65 2.25 -9.53 -5.50
CA LEU A 65 1.90 -9.44 -4.09
C LEU A 65 2.75 -10.40 -3.24
N LEU A 66 3.00 -11.61 -3.72
CA LEU A 66 3.85 -12.60 -3.05
C LEU A 66 5.31 -12.14 -3.00
N GLU A 67 5.82 -11.55 -4.09
CA GLU A 67 7.15 -10.92 -4.10
C GLU A 67 7.24 -9.78 -3.08
N PHE A 68 6.21 -8.94 -2.99
CA PHE A 68 6.19 -7.86 -2.02
C PHE A 68 6.09 -8.36 -0.57
N ALA A 69 5.28 -9.39 -0.32
CA ALA A 69 5.19 -10.04 0.98
C ALA A 69 6.54 -10.65 1.41
N GLU A 70 7.28 -11.25 0.48
CA GLU A 70 8.62 -11.77 0.75
C GLU A 70 9.59 -10.64 1.15
N LEU A 71 9.54 -9.51 0.45
CA LEU A 71 10.33 -8.33 0.83
C LEU A 71 9.98 -7.83 2.24
N LEU A 72 8.70 -7.74 2.59
CA LEU A 72 8.29 -7.38 3.96
C LEU A 72 8.80 -8.39 4.99
N ARG A 73 8.75 -9.68 4.70
CA ARG A 73 9.26 -10.73 5.59
C ARG A 73 10.78 -10.64 5.78
N HIS A 74 11.52 -10.31 4.73
CA HIS A 74 12.96 -10.11 4.79
C HIS A 74 13.33 -8.87 5.62
N LEU A 75 12.56 -7.79 5.43
CA LEU A 75 12.73 -6.53 6.15
C LEU A 75 12.18 -6.56 7.57
N PHE A 76 11.33 -7.53 7.92
CA PHE A 76 10.68 -7.72 9.22
C PHE A 76 10.62 -9.20 9.60
N SER A 77 11.71 -9.72 10.17
CA SER A 77 11.82 -11.12 10.63
C SER A 77 10.78 -11.54 11.67
N GLU A 78 10.10 -10.57 12.29
CA GLU A 78 9.00 -10.77 13.22
C GLU A 78 7.71 -11.25 12.54
N LEU A 79 7.59 -11.06 11.22
CA LEU A 79 6.43 -11.47 10.43
C LEU A 79 6.60 -12.89 9.91
N ASP A 80 5.56 -13.71 10.04
CA ASP A 80 5.46 -14.96 9.30
C ASP A 80 4.85 -14.73 7.91
N GLN A 81 4.83 -15.80 7.09
CA GLN A 81 4.31 -15.73 5.73
C GLN A 81 2.92 -15.11 5.65
N ALA A 82 1.98 -15.59 6.47
CA ALA A 82 0.59 -15.16 6.42
C ALA A 82 0.44 -13.67 6.79
N ARG A 83 1.18 -13.20 7.80
CA ARG A 83 1.13 -11.77 8.19
C ARG A 83 1.81 -10.88 7.15
N SER A 84 2.89 -11.34 6.53
CA SER A 84 3.52 -10.61 5.44
C SER A 84 2.62 -10.46 4.22
N GLU A 85 1.90 -11.52 3.84
CA GLU A 85 0.89 -11.48 2.75
C GLU A 85 -0.26 -10.55 3.10
N GLN A 86 -0.79 -10.64 4.33
CA GLN A 86 -1.83 -9.74 4.81
C GLN A 86 -1.37 -8.27 4.78
N GLY A 87 -0.16 -8.01 5.26
CA GLY A 87 0.44 -6.67 5.27
C GLY A 87 0.61 -6.11 3.87
N ALA A 88 1.24 -6.88 2.98
CA ALA A 88 1.42 -6.49 1.58
C ALA A 88 0.08 -6.14 0.91
N ASN A 89 -0.96 -6.92 1.17
CA ASN A 89 -2.28 -6.68 0.59
C ASN A 89 -2.88 -5.37 1.10
N LEU A 90 -2.86 -5.14 2.42
CA LEU A 90 -3.41 -3.90 2.99
C LEU A 90 -2.60 -2.67 2.54
N VAL A 91 -1.30 -2.79 2.31
CA VAL A 91 -0.50 -1.73 1.70
C VAL A 91 -1.02 -1.33 0.31
N ILE A 92 -1.31 -2.29 -0.57
CA ILE A 92 -1.89 -1.99 -1.90
C ILE A 92 -3.27 -1.33 -1.79
N VAL A 93 -4.10 -1.77 -0.84
CA VAL A 93 -5.41 -1.15 -0.56
C VAL A 93 -5.25 0.29 -0.06
N MET A 94 -4.28 0.56 0.82
CA MET A 94 -4.01 1.93 1.29
C MET A 94 -3.54 2.83 0.15
N ILE A 95 -2.63 2.35 -0.72
CA ILE A 95 -2.15 3.09 -1.88
C ILE A 95 -3.31 3.51 -2.79
N SER A 96 -4.14 2.54 -3.21
CA SER A 96 -5.27 2.79 -4.11
C SER A 96 -6.32 3.73 -3.48
N SER A 97 -6.60 3.57 -2.20
CA SER A 97 -7.57 4.38 -1.47
C SER A 97 -7.08 5.80 -1.25
N LEU A 98 -5.85 5.98 -0.75
CA LEU A 98 -5.26 7.29 -0.49
C LEU A 98 -5.09 8.07 -1.79
N TRP A 99 -4.64 7.43 -2.87
CA TRP A 99 -4.51 8.10 -4.17
C TRP A 99 -5.84 8.69 -4.64
N THR A 100 -6.93 7.91 -4.56
CA THR A 100 -8.29 8.36 -4.92
C THR A 100 -8.72 9.60 -4.13
N HIS A 101 -8.43 9.64 -2.84
CA HIS A 101 -8.87 10.73 -1.96
C HIS A 101 -7.98 11.98 -2.06
N CYS A 102 -6.67 11.81 -2.32
CA CYS A 102 -5.74 12.91 -2.57
C CYS A 102 -5.92 13.53 -3.97
N HIS A 103 -6.56 12.82 -4.90
CA HIS A 103 -6.83 13.28 -6.27
C HIS A 103 -8.33 13.30 -6.58
N PRO A 104 -9.11 14.15 -5.87
CA PRO A 104 -10.55 14.21 -6.05
C PRO A 104 -10.94 14.70 -7.45
N ALA A 105 -12.08 14.23 -7.94
CA ALA A 105 -12.67 14.70 -9.19
C ALA A 105 -12.90 16.23 -9.16
N PRO A 106 -12.91 16.91 -10.33
CA PRO A 106 -13.02 18.37 -10.39
C PRO A 106 -14.22 18.96 -9.64
N ALA A 107 -15.36 18.27 -9.64
CA ALA A 107 -16.55 18.71 -8.92
C ALA A 107 -16.35 18.72 -7.39
N VAL A 108 -15.66 17.72 -6.84
CA VAL A 108 -15.35 17.65 -5.40
C VAL A 108 -14.27 18.67 -5.05
N ARG A 109 -13.27 18.85 -5.91
CA ARG A 109 -12.26 19.91 -5.73
C ARG A 109 -12.90 21.30 -5.68
N ALA A 110 -13.88 21.58 -6.53
CA ALA A 110 -14.62 22.84 -6.48
C ALA A 110 -15.39 23.06 -5.16
N VAL A 111 -15.85 21.99 -4.50
CA VAL A 111 -16.44 22.08 -3.16
C VAL A 111 -15.38 22.47 -2.13
N TYR A 112 -14.19 21.85 -2.17
CA TYR A 112 -13.09 22.19 -1.26
C TYR A 112 -12.59 23.61 -1.46
N ASP A 113 -12.51 24.08 -2.71
CA ASP A 113 -12.10 25.45 -3.03
C ASP A 113 -13.12 26.49 -2.53
N ALA A 114 -14.41 26.14 -2.50
CA ALA A 114 -15.48 26.99 -2.00
C ALA A 114 -15.53 27.05 -0.47
N ASP A 115 -15.25 25.93 0.21
CA ASP A 115 -15.19 25.85 1.66
C ASP A 115 -14.11 24.81 2.09
N PRO A 116 -12.92 25.30 2.51
CA PRO A 116 -11.81 24.44 2.92
C PRO A 116 -12.12 23.53 4.11
N SER A 117 -13.19 23.76 4.87
CA SER A 117 -13.57 22.88 5.98
C SER A 117 -14.03 21.49 5.51
N PHE A 118 -14.37 21.33 4.23
CA PHE A 118 -14.69 20.03 3.63
C PHE A 118 -13.45 19.22 3.19
N ALA A 119 -12.26 19.82 3.18
CA ALA A 119 -11.01 19.16 2.82
C ALA A 119 -10.40 18.40 4.01
N PHE A 120 -11.04 17.31 4.43
CA PHE A 120 -10.62 16.53 5.60
C PHE A 120 -9.27 15.80 5.41
N MET A 121 -8.97 15.41 4.17
CA MET A 121 -7.67 14.85 3.76
C MET A 121 -6.77 16.01 3.32
N GLY A 122 -6.22 16.73 4.29
CA GLY A 122 -5.36 17.90 4.04
C GLY A 122 -3.90 17.57 3.70
N ALA A 123 -3.55 16.28 3.56
CA ALA A 123 -2.19 15.82 3.30
C ALA A 123 -1.99 15.46 1.82
N GLU A 124 -0.82 15.80 1.30
CA GLU A 124 -0.34 15.29 0.02
C GLU A 124 -0.24 13.76 0.07
N PHE A 125 -0.44 13.10 -1.07
CA PHE A 125 -0.50 11.63 -1.15
C PHE A 125 0.71 10.94 -0.51
N GLU A 126 1.91 11.47 -0.73
CA GLU A 126 3.16 10.91 -0.21
C GLU A 126 3.19 10.93 1.33
N ASP A 127 2.84 12.05 1.95
CA ASP A 127 2.83 12.19 3.40
C ASP A 127 1.77 11.29 4.04
N ALA A 128 0.55 11.29 3.48
CA ALA A 128 -0.55 10.47 3.96
C ALA A 128 -0.22 8.97 3.87
N LEU A 129 0.43 8.56 2.77
CA LEU A 129 0.86 7.18 2.58
C LEU A 129 2.00 6.83 3.54
N CYS A 130 3.00 7.69 3.70
CA CYS A 130 4.11 7.47 4.63
C CYS A 130 3.60 7.22 6.06
N GLU A 131 2.73 8.09 6.57
CA GLU A 131 2.16 7.95 7.91
C GLU A 131 1.34 6.65 8.04
N SER A 132 0.49 6.37 7.06
CA SER A 132 -0.37 5.16 7.06
C SER A 132 0.45 3.87 7.02
N LEU A 133 1.52 3.83 6.20
CA LEU A 133 2.41 2.68 6.12
C LEU A 133 3.19 2.48 7.42
N TRP A 134 3.69 3.56 8.03
CA TRP A 134 4.41 3.48 9.29
C TRP A 134 3.52 2.90 10.40
N VAL A 135 2.31 3.44 10.59
CA VAL A 135 1.35 2.95 11.59
C VAL A 135 0.95 1.50 11.31
N HIS A 136 0.68 1.18 10.04
CA HIS A 136 0.28 -0.16 9.66
C HIS A 136 1.39 -1.20 9.92
N LEU A 137 2.63 -0.93 9.52
CA LEU A 137 3.76 -1.84 9.71
C LEU A 137 4.10 -2.02 11.19
N ALA A 138 4.12 -0.94 11.97
CA ALA A 138 4.35 -1.01 13.41
C ALA A 138 3.26 -1.84 14.10
N GLY A 139 1.98 -1.59 13.77
CA GLY A 139 0.86 -2.36 14.30
C GLY A 139 0.89 -3.83 13.85
N LEU A 140 1.25 -4.09 12.61
CA LEU A 140 1.35 -5.44 12.06
C LEU A 140 2.45 -6.25 12.73
N VAL A 141 3.58 -5.65 13.10
CA VAL A 141 4.64 -6.33 13.87
C VAL A 141 4.25 -6.51 15.33
N ALA A 142 3.66 -5.49 15.96
CA ALA A 142 3.33 -5.53 17.39
C ALA A 142 2.10 -6.37 17.72
N ALA A 143 1.16 -6.55 16.78
CA ALA A 143 -0.11 -7.19 17.08
C ALA A 143 0.09 -8.66 17.53
N PRO A 144 -0.64 -9.13 18.56
CA PRO A 144 -0.63 -10.53 18.95
C PRO A 144 -1.09 -11.39 17.78
N ARG A 145 -0.58 -12.63 17.67
CA ARG A 145 -1.13 -13.59 16.71
C ARG A 145 -2.57 -13.92 17.10
N THR A 146 -3.53 -13.34 16.41
CA THR A 146 -4.96 -13.65 16.57
C THR A 146 -5.44 -14.39 15.33
N GLY A 147 -5.22 -15.71 15.30
CA GLY A 147 -5.71 -16.59 14.24
C GLY A 147 -5.19 -18.02 14.45
N PRO A 148 -5.94 -19.06 14.04
CA PRO A 148 -5.42 -20.43 14.05
C PRO A 148 -4.21 -20.52 13.11
N ALA A 149 -3.23 -21.36 13.46
CA ALA A 149 -2.10 -21.64 12.59
C ALA A 149 -2.60 -22.13 11.21
N PRO A 150 -1.91 -21.77 10.10
CA PRO A 150 -2.28 -22.25 8.78
C PRO A 150 -2.30 -23.78 8.78
N ARG A 151 -3.32 -24.38 8.14
CA ARG A 151 -3.37 -25.83 7.96
C ARG A 151 -2.28 -26.22 6.96
N ALA A 152 -1.44 -27.17 7.39
CA ALA A 152 -0.44 -27.86 6.56
C ALA A 152 -1.09 -28.60 5.39
#